data_AF-A0A195DDK0-F1
#
_entry.id   AF-A0A195DDK0-F1
#
_cell.length_a   1.000
_cell.length_b   1.000
_cell.length_c   1.000
_cell.angle_alpha   90.00
_cell.angle_beta   90.00
_cell.angle_gamma   90.00
#
_symmetry.space_group_name_H-M   'P 1'
#
loop_
_entity.id
_entity.type
_entity.pdbx_description
1 polymer ?
#
loop_
_entity_poly.entity_id
_entity_poly.type
_entity_poly.pdbx_seq_one_letter_code
_entity_poly.pdbx_strand_id
1 'polypeptide(L)'
;MLHDGFAEFILARLHRGHCEAVQDDEDKKAEIYNHVTGDFLTEAREQAESTHGPHKPLTDRYKGMTTDELKVFRNAQLQQMEEIHVSMSGGITEVNKKIAEKNLWLAEQQKQHQEYLNRFVYKHQPTPDFYEQFNKGTR
;
A
#
# COMPACT_ATOMS: atom_id res chain seq x y z
N MET A 1 6.79 19.90 -87.59
CA MET A 1 5.53 19.90 -86.80
C MET A 1 5.36 18.66 -85.90
N LEU A 2 6.02 17.52 -86.14
CA LEU A 2 5.93 16.34 -85.25
C LEU A 2 6.91 16.35 -84.07
N HIS A 3 7.91 17.23 -84.08
CA HIS A 3 8.97 17.27 -83.06
C HIS A 3 8.59 18.07 -81.79
N ASP A 4 7.77 19.11 -81.94
CA ASP A 4 7.35 19.98 -80.82
C ASP A 4 6.35 19.28 -79.87
N GLY A 5 5.46 18.44 -80.42
CA GLY A 5 4.50 17.67 -79.61
C GLY A 5 5.15 16.56 -78.76
N PHE A 6 6.31 16.05 -79.17
CA PHE A 6 7.04 15.04 -78.41
C PHE A 6 7.75 15.65 -77.19
N ALA A 7 8.30 16.86 -77.34
CA ALA A 7 8.91 17.59 -76.23
C ALA A 7 7.85 18.00 -75.17
N GLU A 8 6.70 18.50 -75.62
CA GLU A 8 5.55 18.80 -74.76
C GLU A 8 5.06 17.57 -73.98
N PHE A 9 4.97 16.40 -74.64
CA PHE A 9 4.59 15.16 -73.99
C PHE A 9 5.59 14.72 -72.90
N ILE A 10 6.90 14.89 -73.16
CA ILE A 10 7.94 14.57 -72.18
C ILE A 10 7.89 15.54 -70.98
N LEU A 11 7.71 16.84 -71.22
CA LEU A 11 7.55 17.84 -70.15
C LEU A 11 6.31 17.58 -69.30
N ALA A 12 5.16 17.29 -69.93
CA ALA A 12 3.93 16.94 -69.21
C ALA A 12 4.12 15.68 -68.34
N ARG A 13 4.85 14.67 -68.84
CA ARG A 13 5.16 13.46 -68.08
C ARG A 13 6.10 13.72 -66.90
N LEU A 14 7.11 14.57 -67.09
CA LEU A 14 8.03 14.99 -66.02
C LEU A 14 7.32 15.81 -64.95
N HIS A 15 6.47 16.77 -65.35
CA HIS A 15 5.65 17.56 -64.43
C HIS A 15 4.71 16.66 -63.63
N ARG A 16 4.05 15.71 -64.28
CA ARG A 16 3.19 14.74 -63.60
C ARG A 16 3.96 13.91 -62.58
N GLY A 17 5.14 13.39 -62.95
CA GLY A 17 5.99 12.62 -62.02
C GLY A 17 6.50 13.44 -60.83
N HIS A 18 6.79 14.73 -61.03
CA HIS A 18 7.17 15.62 -59.92
C HIS A 18 5.99 15.91 -58.99
N CYS A 19 4.80 16.18 -59.54
CA CYS A 19 3.57 16.35 -58.75
C CYS A 19 3.21 15.07 -57.99
N GLU A 20 3.29 13.90 -58.63
CA GLU A 20 3.07 12.59 -58.02
C GLU A 20 4.04 12.36 -56.84
N ALA A 21 5.33 12.65 -57.01
CA ALA A 21 6.31 12.48 -55.92
C ALA A 21 6.06 13.43 -54.73
N VAL A 22 5.65 14.67 -54.99
CA VAL A 22 5.27 15.63 -53.93
C VAL A 22 4.02 15.16 -53.20
N GLN A 23 3.00 14.68 -53.94
CA GLN A 23 1.78 14.12 -53.36
C GLN A 23 2.08 12.89 -52.50
N ASP A 24 2.89 11.95 -53.00
CA ASP A 24 3.30 10.76 -52.25
C ASP A 24 3.97 11.14 -50.91
N ASP A 25 4.80 12.18 -50.92
CA ASP A 25 5.48 12.63 -49.70
C ASP A 25 4.53 13.36 -48.73
N GLU A 26 3.53 14.07 -49.24
CA GLU A 26 2.47 14.66 -48.44
C GLU A 26 1.56 13.58 -47.82
N ASP A 27 1.18 12.58 -48.61
CA ASP A 27 0.36 11.45 -48.16
C ASP A 27 1.07 10.64 -47.07
N LYS A 28 2.37 10.33 -47.26
CA LYS A 28 3.19 9.66 -46.23
C LYS A 28 3.24 10.47 -44.94
N LYS A 29 3.43 11.79 -45.03
CA LYS A 29 3.47 12.67 -43.85
C LYS A 29 2.13 12.71 -43.14
N ALA A 30 1.03 12.80 -43.89
CA ALA A 30 -0.31 12.79 -43.34
C ALA A 30 -0.61 11.46 -42.64
N GLU A 31 -0.22 10.33 -43.22
CA GLU A 31 -0.36 9.01 -42.60
C GLU A 31 0.40 8.93 -41.27
N ILE A 32 1.67 9.32 -41.25
CA ILE A 32 2.48 9.33 -40.02
C ILE A 32 1.85 10.24 -38.97
N TYR A 33 1.44 11.44 -39.37
CA TYR A 33 0.82 12.40 -38.47
C TYR A 33 -0.47 11.85 -37.84
N ASN A 34 -1.33 11.25 -38.65
CA ASN A 34 -2.58 10.65 -38.19
C ASN A 34 -2.34 9.49 -37.21
N HIS A 35 -1.32 8.66 -37.43
CA HIS A 35 -1.00 7.58 -36.49
C HIS A 35 -0.44 8.11 -35.18
N VAL A 36 0.50 9.05 -35.25
CA VAL A 36 1.16 9.65 -34.09
C VAL A 36 0.17 10.42 -33.21
N THR A 37 -0.76 11.15 -33.81
CA THR A 37 -1.81 11.88 -33.09
C THR A 37 -3.06 11.03 -32.83
N GLY A 38 -3.08 9.83 -33.41
CA GLY A 38 -4.21 8.94 -33.34
C GLY A 38 -4.32 8.20 -32.02
N ASP A 39 -5.54 7.72 -31.84
CA ASP A 39 -6.04 6.86 -30.78
C ASP A 39 -5.19 5.62 -30.45
N PHE A 40 -4.44 5.10 -31.42
CA PHE A 40 -3.62 3.90 -31.22
C PHE A 40 -2.34 4.18 -30.42
N LEU A 41 -1.70 5.32 -30.64
CA LEU A 41 -0.41 5.66 -30.03
C LEU A 41 -0.53 6.61 -28.84
N THR A 42 -1.61 7.38 -28.76
CA THR A 42 -1.83 8.35 -27.67
C THR A 42 -2.41 7.72 -26.40
N GLU A 43 -3.00 6.52 -26.51
CA GLU A 43 -3.62 5.78 -25.40
C GLU A 43 -4.61 6.61 -24.57
N ALA A 44 -5.34 7.52 -25.22
CA ALA A 44 -6.28 8.41 -24.55
C ALA A 44 -7.33 7.61 -23.76
N ARG A 45 -7.48 7.89 -22.46
CA ARG A 45 -8.46 7.18 -21.60
C ARG A 45 -9.91 7.42 -22.03
N GLU A 46 -10.18 8.55 -22.69
CA GLU A 46 -11.50 8.89 -23.25
C GLU A 46 -12.03 7.81 -24.20
N GLN A 47 -11.13 7.02 -24.81
CA GLN A 47 -11.52 5.87 -25.64
C GLN A 47 -12.28 4.80 -24.88
N ALA A 48 -12.08 4.73 -23.56
CA ALA A 48 -12.80 3.83 -22.67
C ALA A 48 -14.16 4.38 -22.29
N GLU A 49 -14.53 5.62 -22.66
CA GLU A 49 -15.86 6.15 -22.37
C GLU A 49 -16.92 5.39 -23.15
N SER A 50 -17.98 5.03 -22.45
CA SER A 50 -19.10 4.29 -23.04
C SER A 50 -20.24 5.23 -23.35
N THR A 51 -20.89 4.98 -24.48
CA THR A 51 -22.16 5.59 -24.85
C THR A 51 -23.28 5.31 -23.83
N HIS A 52 -23.12 4.29 -22.99
CA HIS A 52 -24.07 3.90 -21.95
C HIS A 52 -23.87 4.64 -20.62
N GLY A 53 -22.93 5.59 -20.56
CA GLY A 53 -22.76 6.52 -19.45
C GLY A 53 -21.40 6.46 -18.74
N PRO A 54 -21.11 7.47 -17.89
CA PRO A 54 -19.77 7.73 -17.35
C PRO A 54 -19.24 6.66 -16.38
N HIS A 55 -20.10 5.86 -15.76
CA HIS A 55 -19.71 4.82 -14.80
C HIS A 55 -19.51 3.42 -15.40
N LYS A 56 -19.56 3.29 -16.73
CA LYS A 56 -19.46 2.00 -17.41
C LYS A 56 -18.44 2.04 -18.52
N PRO A 57 -17.14 2.18 -18.21
CA PRO A 57 -16.12 2.22 -19.26
C PRO A 57 -16.13 0.93 -20.10
N LEU A 58 -15.80 1.06 -21.38
CA LEU A 58 -15.64 -0.06 -22.29
C LEU A 58 -14.51 -0.96 -21.79
N THR A 59 -14.85 -2.21 -21.49
CA THR A 59 -13.94 -3.18 -20.87
C THR A 59 -12.66 -3.37 -21.68
N ASP A 60 -12.77 -3.56 -23.00
CA ASP A 60 -11.63 -3.82 -23.88
C ASP A 60 -10.67 -2.64 -24.04
N ARG A 61 -11.14 -1.43 -23.72
CA ARG A 61 -10.39 -0.17 -23.88
C ARG A 61 -9.95 0.41 -22.54
N TYR A 62 -10.22 -0.28 -21.43
CA TYR A 62 -9.89 0.21 -20.11
C TYR A 62 -8.37 0.21 -19.87
N LYS A 63 -7.83 1.39 -19.55
CA LYS A 63 -6.39 1.61 -19.31
C LYS A 63 -6.01 1.81 -17.84
N GLY A 64 -6.97 1.73 -16.91
CA GLY A 64 -6.74 1.89 -15.49
C GLY A 64 -7.28 3.19 -14.89
N MET A 65 -7.14 3.32 -13.56
CA MET A 65 -7.63 4.46 -12.78
C MET A 65 -6.70 5.68 -12.88
N THR A 66 -7.26 6.89 -12.72
CA THR A 66 -6.48 8.12 -12.70
C THR A 66 -5.70 8.21 -11.39
N THR A 67 -4.67 9.04 -11.39
CA THR A 67 -3.91 9.31 -10.15
C THR A 67 -4.80 9.91 -9.06
N ASP A 68 -5.81 10.70 -9.43
CA ASP A 68 -6.76 11.28 -8.48
C ASP A 68 -7.74 10.26 -7.93
N GLU A 69 -8.27 9.36 -8.77
CA GLU A 69 -9.07 8.22 -8.31
C GLU A 69 -8.26 7.35 -7.35
N LEU A 70 -7.00 7.05 -7.68
CA LEU A 70 -6.09 6.29 -6.83
C LEU A 70 -5.78 7.01 -5.50
N LYS A 71 -5.71 8.35 -5.48
CA LYS A 71 -5.53 9.12 -4.24
C LYS A 71 -6.69 8.93 -3.27
N VAL A 72 -7.93 8.83 -3.76
CA VAL A 72 -9.10 8.58 -2.89
C VAL A 72 -8.93 7.27 -2.14
N PHE A 73 -8.51 6.20 -2.83
CA PHE A 73 -8.25 4.90 -2.19
C PHE A 73 -7.10 4.97 -1.18
N ARG A 74 -6.00 5.66 -1.52
CA ARG A 74 -4.88 5.84 -0.58
C ARG A 74 -5.31 6.59 0.68
N ASN A 75 -6.09 7.65 0.52
CA ASN A 75 -6.60 8.42 1.65
C ASN A 75 -7.54 7.59 2.53
N ALA A 76 -8.42 6.80 1.93
CA ALA A 76 -9.30 5.90 2.66
C ALA A 76 -8.51 4.83 3.43
N GLN A 77 -7.45 4.27 2.83
CA GLN A 77 -6.56 3.32 3.51
C GLN A 77 -5.85 3.96 4.71
N LEU A 78 -5.36 5.19 4.57
CA LEU A 78 -4.74 5.92 5.68
C LEU A 78 -5.72 6.13 6.84
N GLN A 79 -6.96 6.53 6.55
CA GLN A 79 -8.01 6.69 7.56
C GLN A 79 -8.33 5.36 8.26
N GLN A 80 -8.44 4.26 7.51
CA GLN A 80 -8.67 2.94 8.09
C GLN A 80 -7.53 2.51 9.02
N MET A 81 -6.28 2.77 8.64
CA MET A 81 -5.12 2.47 9.47
C MET A 81 -5.13 3.25 10.78
N GLU A 82 -5.53 4.53 10.73
CA GLU A 82 -5.66 5.38 11.91
C GLU A 82 -6.78 4.87 12.85
N GLU A 83 -7.94 4.51 12.30
CA GLU A 83 -9.06 3.94 13.08
C GLU A 83 -8.69 2.62 13.76
N ILE A 84 -8.01 1.72 13.03
CA ILE A 84 -7.50 0.46 13.58
C ILE A 84 -6.47 0.74 14.68
N HIS A 85 -5.58 1.71 14.48
CA HIS A 85 -4.59 2.08 15.49
C HIS A 85 -5.25 2.59 16.78
N VAL A 86 -6.22 3.51 16.66
CA VAL A 86 -6.94 4.08 17.80
C VAL A 86 -7.74 3.01 18.53
N SER A 87 -8.50 2.19 17.82
CA SER A 87 -9.30 1.11 18.42
C SER A 87 -8.45 0.07 19.13
N MET A 88 -7.31 -0.32 18.53
CA MET A 88 -6.31 -1.19 19.16
C MET A 88 -5.71 -0.56 20.41
N SER A 89 -5.38 0.74 20.37
CA SER A 89 -4.81 1.45 21.51
C SER A 89 -5.75 1.46 22.72
N GLY A 90 -7.05 1.64 22.50
CA GLY A 90 -8.09 1.57 23.53
C GLY A 90 -8.06 0.23 24.25
N GLY A 91 -8.23 -0.87 23.51
CA GLY A 91 -8.23 -2.22 24.09
C GLY A 91 -6.94 -2.57 24.85
N ILE A 92 -5.78 -2.11 24.35
CA ILE A 92 -4.49 -2.29 25.04
C ILE A 92 -4.47 -1.53 26.37
N THR A 93 -5.00 -0.32 26.43
CA THR A 93 -5.06 0.46 27.68
C THR A 93 -5.95 -0.19 28.74
N GLU A 94 -7.12 -0.72 28.37
CA GLU A 94 -7.99 -1.45 29.31
C GLU A 94 -7.32 -2.71 29.85
N VAL A 95 -6.66 -3.48 28.99
CA VAL A 95 -5.94 -4.70 29.39
C VAL A 95 -4.79 -4.35 30.34
N ASN A 96 -4.00 -3.34 30.02
CA ASN A 96 -2.90 -2.87 30.87
C ASN A 96 -3.39 -2.41 32.24
N LYS A 97 -4.53 -1.71 32.30
CA LYS A 97 -5.17 -1.31 33.56
C LYS A 97 -5.53 -2.52 34.43
N LYS A 98 -6.18 -3.54 33.86
CA LYS A 98 -6.53 -4.77 34.58
C LYS A 98 -5.30 -5.54 35.07
N ILE A 99 -4.21 -5.55 34.29
CA ILE A 99 -2.94 -6.15 34.69
C ILE A 99 -2.34 -5.39 35.87
N ALA A 100 -2.31 -4.05 35.81
CA ALA A 100 -1.80 -3.22 36.90
C ALA A 100 -2.58 -3.45 38.22
N GLU A 101 -3.90 -3.53 38.15
CA GLU A 101 -4.77 -3.82 39.30
C GLU A 101 -4.45 -5.20 39.91
N LYS A 102 -4.32 -6.25 39.08
CA LYS A 102 -3.95 -7.60 39.55
C LYS A 102 -2.54 -7.65 40.15
N ASN A 103 -1.58 -6.96 39.53
CA ASN A 103 -0.20 -6.91 40.03
C ASN A 103 -0.15 -6.23 41.40
N LEU A 104 -0.94 -5.19 41.62
CA LEU A 104 -1.06 -4.54 42.92
C LEU A 104 -1.61 -5.49 43.98
N TRP A 105 -2.70 -6.20 43.67
CA TRP A 105 -3.29 -7.18 44.60
C TRP A 105 -2.31 -8.31 44.94
N LEU A 106 -1.60 -8.84 43.94
CA LEU A 106 -0.57 -9.88 44.15
C LEU A 106 0.56 -9.39 45.05
N ALA A 107 1.04 -8.16 44.85
CA ALA A 107 2.08 -7.57 45.69
C ALA A 107 1.62 -7.44 47.15
N GLU A 108 0.36 -7.03 47.37
CA GLU A 108 -0.21 -6.93 48.71
C GLU A 108 -0.36 -8.30 49.38
N GLN A 109 -0.87 -9.30 48.66
CA GLN A 109 -0.94 -10.68 49.16
C GLN A 109 0.45 -11.23 49.52
N GLN A 110 1.44 -10.99 48.68
CA GLN A 110 2.81 -11.42 48.92
C GLN A 110 3.40 -10.75 50.16
N LYS A 111 3.15 -9.45 50.36
CA LYS A 111 3.55 -8.73 51.56
C LYS A 111 2.88 -9.31 52.82
N GLN A 112 1.57 -9.50 52.80
CA GLN A 112 0.82 -10.10 53.93
C GLN A 112 1.35 -11.50 54.27
N HIS A 113 1.66 -12.31 53.25
CA HIS A 113 2.21 -13.64 53.44
C HIS A 113 3.62 -13.59 54.05
N GLN A 114 4.49 -12.69 53.59
CA GLN A 114 5.81 -12.48 54.19
C GLN A 114 5.70 -12.04 55.65
N GLU A 115 4.78 -11.13 55.96
CA GLU A 115 4.50 -10.69 57.33
C GLU A 115 4.05 -11.87 58.21
N TYR A 116 3.19 -12.75 57.69
CA TYR A 116 2.78 -13.98 58.37
C TYR A 116 3.96 -14.91 58.64
N LEU A 117 4.78 -15.21 57.63
CA LEU A 117 5.95 -16.08 57.78
C LEU A 117 6.90 -15.53 58.84
N ASN A 118 7.25 -14.24 58.77
CA ASN A 118 8.13 -13.58 59.72
C ASN A 118 7.55 -13.59 61.15
N ARG A 119 6.24 -13.36 61.28
CA ARG A 119 5.59 -13.22 62.58
C ARG A 119 5.30 -14.55 63.26
N PHE A 120 4.92 -15.58 62.51
CA PHE A 120 4.39 -16.83 63.08
C PHE A 120 5.27 -18.04 62.80
N VAL A 121 5.93 -18.11 61.65
CA VAL A 121 6.70 -19.30 61.23
C VAL A 121 8.18 -19.17 61.58
N TYR A 122 8.82 -18.05 61.23
CA TYR A 122 10.24 -17.80 61.46
C TYR A 122 10.57 -17.32 62.88
N LYS A 123 9.69 -17.61 63.85
CA LYS A 123 10.02 -17.52 65.26
C LYS A 123 10.78 -18.77 65.68
N HIS A 124 12.08 -18.78 65.46
CA HIS A 124 12.93 -19.86 65.96
C HIS A 124 13.27 -19.61 67.44
N GLN A 125 12.50 -20.20 68.33
CA GLN A 125 13.01 -20.53 69.66
C GLN A 125 13.59 -21.95 69.58
N PRO A 126 14.88 -22.14 69.89
CA PRO A 126 15.46 -23.48 69.91
C PRO A 126 14.67 -24.34 70.91
N THR A 127 14.27 -25.53 70.48
CA THR A 127 13.55 -26.47 71.33
C THR A 127 14.43 -26.90 72.51
N PRO A 128 13.90 -27.17 73.71
CA PRO A 128 14.72 -27.61 74.86
C PRO A 128 15.63 -28.80 74.52
N ASP A 129 15.12 -29.74 73.71
CA ASP A 129 15.86 -30.89 73.18
C ASP A 129 17.14 -30.50 72.41
N PHE A 130 17.15 -29.33 71.75
CA PHE A 130 18.33 -28.82 71.04
C PHE A 130 19.48 -28.53 72.00
N TYR A 131 19.19 -27.98 73.18
CA TYR A 131 20.22 -27.68 74.18
C TYR A 131 20.70 -28.93 74.92
N GLU A 132 19.83 -29.93 75.07
CA GLU A 132 20.22 -31.19 75.69
C GLU A 132 21.20 -32.00 74.83
N GLN A 133 21.20 -31.84 73.50
CA GLN A 133 22.10 -32.60 72.62
C GLN A 133 23.59 -32.35 72.86
N PHE A 134 23.94 -31.20 73.42
CA PHE A 134 25.33 -30.82 73.68
C PHE A 134 25.75 -31.20 75.10
N ASN A 135 27.01 -31.61 75.29
CA ASN A 135 27.61 -32.03 76.58
C ASN A 135 27.06 -33.34 77.19
N LYS A 136 26.47 -34.26 76.40
CA LYS A 136 26.04 -35.59 76.90
C LYS A 136 27.19 -36.59 77.16
N GLY A 137 28.44 -36.21 76.96
CA GLY A 137 29.59 -37.06 77.25
C GLY A 137 30.81 -36.26 77.70
N THR A 138 31.46 -36.72 78.77
CA THR A 138 32.82 -36.28 79.15
C THR A 138 33.83 -36.90 78.21
N ARG A 139 34.67 -36.07 77.61
CA ARG A 139 35.84 -36.51 76.84
C ARG A 139 36.93 -37.04 77.76
#